data_AF-A0A953FGY4-F1
#
_entry.id   AF-A0A953FGY4-F1
#
_cell.length_a   1.000
_cell.length_b   1.000
_cell.length_c   1.000
_cell.angle_alpha   90.00
_cell.angle_beta   90.00
_cell.angle_gamma   90.00
#
_symmetry.space_group_name_H-M   'P 1'
#
loop_
_entity.id
_entity.type
_entity.pdbx_description
1 polymer ?
#
loop_
_entity_poly.entity_id
_entity_poly.type
_entity_poly.pdbx_seq_one_letter_code
_entity_poly.pdbx_strand_id
1 'polypeptide(L)'
;AYLFLQHHLGRITSNQWPYFRPELSLLHHMGIGSLKNSAAHLAIDFKTMDRTYVESGLLLTNILRVNYLNLFYYGLGGGVFYRYGPYALPTVSQNLAWKLVVTIGL
;
A
#
# COMPACT_ATOMS: atom_id res chain seq x y z
N ALA A 1 18.33 2.31 5.61
CA ALA A 1 18.12 2.68 4.19
C ALA A 1 16.79 2.12 3.73
N TYR A 2 16.11 2.79 2.81
CA TYR A 2 14.81 2.36 2.28
C TYR A 2 14.70 2.71 0.79
N LEU A 3 13.84 1.98 0.08
CA LEU A 3 13.47 2.22 -1.30
C LEU A 3 11.97 1.96 -1.46
N PHE A 4 11.28 2.93 -2.05
CA PHE A 4 9.86 2.84 -2.37
C PHE A 4 9.71 3.00 -3.88
N LEU A 5 9.26 1.93 -4.53
CA LEU A 5 8.95 1.92 -5.96
C LEU A 5 7.44 1.87 -6.12
N GLN A 6 6.92 2.82 -6.90
CA GLN A 6 5.50 2.85 -7.24
C GLN A 6 5.39 3.09 -8.74
N HIS A 7 4.72 2.17 -9.42
CA HIS A 7 4.47 2.24 -10.84
C HIS A 7 2.96 2.36 -11.08
N HIS A 8 2.55 3.50 -11.65
CA HIS A 8 1.17 3.72 -12.07
C HIS A 8 0.95 3.08 -13.43
N LEU A 9 0.21 1.97 -13.48
CA LEU A 9 -0.18 1.33 -14.73
C LEU A 9 -1.31 2.10 -15.43
N GLY A 10 -1.95 3.02 -14.70
CA GLY A 10 -3.00 3.89 -15.22
C GLY A 10 -4.37 3.21 -15.17
N ARG A 11 -5.30 3.76 -15.94
CA ARG A 11 -6.68 3.28 -15.98
C ARG A 11 -6.78 2.00 -16.81
N ILE A 12 -7.47 1.00 -16.27
CA ILE A 12 -7.69 -0.29 -16.94
C ILE A 12 -9.03 -0.39 -17.70
N THR A 13 -9.91 0.60 -17.57
CA THR A 13 -11.25 0.61 -18.19
C THR A 13 -11.44 1.74 -19.19
N SER A 14 -12.31 1.51 -20.18
CA SER A 14 -12.73 2.51 -21.16
C SER A 14 -13.49 3.68 -20.53
N ASN A 15 -13.46 4.85 -21.19
CA ASN A 15 -13.99 6.12 -20.67
C ASN A 15 -15.54 6.19 -20.60
N GLN A 16 -16.21 5.12 -21.01
CA GLN A 16 -17.67 5.04 -21.14
C GLN A 16 -18.39 5.02 -19.78
N TRP A 17 -17.73 4.60 -18.69
CA TRP A 17 -18.36 4.42 -17.39
C TRP A 17 -17.92 5.57 -16.46
N PRO A 18 -18.79 6.56 -16.16
CA PRO A 18 -18.39 7.75 -15.40
C PRO A 18 -18.08 7.44 -13.93
N TYR A 19 -18.77 6.45 -13.35
CA TYR A 19 -18.63 6.06 -11.95
C TYR A 19 -17.58 4.97 -11.71
N PHE A 20 -17.15 4.24 -12.76
CA PHE A 20 -16.23 3.11 -12.64
C PHE A 20 -14.96 3.41 -13.41
N ARG A 21 -13.95 3.92 -12.70
CA ARG A 21 -12.70 4.42 -13.29
C ARG A 21 -11.49 3.82 -12.56
N PRO A 22 -11.38 2.48 -12.49
CA PRO A 22 -10.34 1.83 -11.73
C PRO A 22 -8.96 2.15 -12.30
N GLU A 23 -8.05 2.53 -11.41
CA GLU A 23 -6.67 2.84 -11.71
C GLU A 23 -5.77 1.84 -10.97
N LEU A 24 -4.93 1.14 -11.72
CA LEU A 24 -4.06 0.11 -11.18
C LEU A 24 -2.68 0.69 -10.91
N SER A 25 -2.14 0.42 -9.72
CA SER A 25 -0.78 0.79 -9.33
C SER A 25 -0.08 -0.41 -8.71
N LEU A 26 1.18 -0.61 -9.10
CA LEU A 26 2.06 -1.62 -8.53
C LEU A 26 3.03 -0.94 -7.57
N LEU A 27 3.14 -1.47 -6.37
CA LEU A 27 3.97 -0.92 -5.30
C LEU A 27 4.97 -1.99 -4.89
N HIS A 28 6.20 -1.56 -4.64
CA HIS A 28 7.26 -2.42 -4.16
C HIS A 28 8.12 -1.64 -3.17
N HIS A 29 8.10 -2.05 -1.92
CA HIS A 29 8.75 -1.38 -0.82
C HIS A 29 9.82 -2.28 -0.24
N MET A 30 11.00 -1.74 0.00
CA MET A 30 12.06 -2.45 0.70
C MET A 30 12.82 -1.53 1.65
N GLY A 31 13.27 -2.08 2.77
CA GLY A 31 13.98 -1.32 3.79
C GLY A 31 14.87 -2.20 4.65
N ILE A 32 15.92 -1.60 5.19
CA ILE A 32 16.80 -2.21 6.18
C ILE A 32 17.23 -1.14 7.18
N GLY A 33 17.17 -1.46 8.46
CA GLY A 33 17.49 -0.49 9.50
C GLY A 33 17.62 -1.11 10.88
N SER A 34 18.76 -0.86 11.52
CA SER A 34 19.01 -1.26 12.91
C SER A 34 18.69 -0.13 13.87
N LEU A 35 18.05 -0.45 15.00
CA LEU A 35 17.91 0.49 16.11
C LEU A 35 19.20 0.48 16.94
N LYS A 36 19.92 1.61 16.98
CA LYS A 36 21.06 1.78 17.90
C LYS A 36 20.53 2.31 19.24
N ASN A 37 20.86 1.63 20.33
CA ASN A 37 20.53 1.99 21.72
C ASN A 37 19.06 1.71 22.15
N SER A 38 18.61 0.46 22.04
CA SER A 38 17.29 0.01 22.53
C SER A 38 17.08 0.22 24.03
N ALA A 39 18.17 0.26 24.82
CA ALA A 39 18.14 0.45 26.28
C ALA A 39 17.69 1.86 26.73
N ALA A 40 17.71 2.85 25.82
CA ALA A 40 17.21 4.20 26.11
C ALA A 40 15.67 4.30 26.02
N HIS A 41 15.00 3.24 25.55
CA HIS A 41 13.55 3.17 25.44
C HIS A 41 13.00 2.30 26.59
N LEU A 42 12.15 2.89 27.43
CA LEU A 42 11.57 2.29 28.64
C LEU A 42 10.80 1.00 28.31
N ALA A 43 11.39 -0.17 28.62
CA ALA A 43 10.75 -1.48 28.80
C ALA A 43 9.68 -1.93 27.76
N ILE A 44 9.73 -1.43 26.52
CA ILE A 44 8.88 -1.87 25.43
C ILE A 44 9.73 -2.75 24.51
N ASP A 45 9.28 -3.98 24.25
CA ASP A 45 9.93 -4.84 23.25
C ASP A 45 9.72 -4.25 21.85
N PHE A 46 10.81 -3.76 21.24
CA PHE A 46 10.80 -3.26 19.87
C PHE A 46 11.29 -4.33 18.91
N LYS A 47 10.48 -4.61 17.88
CA LYS A 47 10.92 -5.42 16.74
C LYS A 47 11.74 -4.55 15.79
N THR A 48 13.04 -4.81 15.70
CA THR A 48 13.97 -4.12 14.80
C THR A 48 13.91 -4.66 13.37
N MET A 49 14.25 -3.80 12.40
CA MET A 49 14.34 -4.15 10.97
C MET A 49 15.79 -4.46 10.58
N ASP A 50 16.48 -5.27 11.40
CA ASP A 50 17.90 -5.59 11.21
C ASP A 50 18.18 -6.39 9.92
N ARG A 51 17.16 -7.04 9.36
CA ARG A 51 17.23 -7.70 8.04
C ARG A 51 16.49 -6.85 7.00
N THR A 52 16.64 -7.21 5.73
CA THR A 52 15.86 -6.55 4.66
C THR A 52 14.38 -6.91 4.80
N TYR A 53 13.54 -5.91 5.01
CA TYR A 53 12.09 -5.98 4.88
C TYR A 53 11.71 -5.73 3.43
N VAL A 54 10.85 -6.58 2.85
CA VAL A 54 10.38 -6.45 1.47
C VAL A 54 8.88 -6.72 1.42
N GLU A 55 8.17 -5.85 0.71
CA GLU A 55 6.72 -5.94 0.51
C GLU A 55 6.36 -5.51 -0.91
N SER A 56 5.53 -6.30 -1.58
CA SER A 56 4.93 -5.93 -2.86
C SER A 56 3.45 -5.75 -2.70
N GLY A 57 2.89 -4.74 -3.36
CA GLY A 57 1.47 -4.44 -3.30
C GLY A 57 0.87 -4.14 -4.66
N LEU A 58 -0.42 -4.41 -4.75
CA LEU A 58 -1.28 -3.99 -5.84
C LEU A 58 -2.36 -3.09 -5.26
N LEU A 59 -2.44 -1.87 -5.78
CA LEU A 59 -3.49 -0.92 -5.44
C LEU A 59 -4.40 -0.73 -6.63
N LEU A 60 -5.70 -0.84 -6.38
CA LEU A 60 -6.76 -0.50 -7.32
C LEU A 60 -7.57 0.65 -6.74
N THR A 61 -7.29 1.86 -7.22
CA THR A 61 -7.96 3.08 -6.77
C THR A 61 -9.11 3.43 -7.69
N ASN A 62 -10.01 4.32 -7.25
CA ASN A 62 -11.09 4.87 -8.08
C ASN A 62 -12.03 3.81 -8.69
N ILE A 63 -12.20 2.66 -8.02
CA ILE A 63 -13.13 1.60 -8.42
C ILE A 63 -14.54 2.17 -8.48
N LEU A 64 -14.98 2.86 -7.42
CA LEU A 64 -16.22 3.61 -7.40
C LEU A 64 -15.90 5.09 -7.24
N ARG A 65 -16.32 5.90 -8.21
CA ARG A 65 -16.17 7.35 -8.21
C ARG A 65 -17.55 8.00 -8.07
N VAL A 66 -17.76 8.69 -6.96
CA VAL A 66 -18.97 9.49 -6.72
C VAL A 66 -18.61 10.94 -6.91
N ASN A 67 -19.20 11.57 -7.92
CA ASN A 67 -19.09 13.00 -8.14
C ASN A 67 -20.00 13.72 -7.15
N TYR A 68 -19.47 14.73 -6.47
CA TYR A 68 -20.21 15.61 -5.59
C TYR A 68 -20.15 17.04 -6.12
N LEU A 69 -21.33 17.57 -6.45
CA LEU A 69 -21.55 18.95 -6.92
C LEU A 69 -20.70 19.38 -8.14
N ASN A 70 -20.22 18.44 -8.97
CA ASN A 70 -19.33 18.71 -10.12
C ASN A 70 -18.05 19.49 -9.79
N LEU A 71 -17.68 19.54 -8.51
CA LEU A 71 -16.51 20.28 -8.00
C LEU A 71 -15.45 19.33 -7.47
N PHE A 72 -15.86 18.18 -6.93
CA PHE A 72 -14.96 17.16 -6.43
C PHE A 72 -15.57 15.78 -6.58
N TYR A 73 -14.72 14.76 -6.52
CA TYR A 73 -15.14 13.37 -6.51
C TYR A 73 -14.51 12.61 -5.34
N TYR A 74 -15.31 11.69 -4.80
CA TYR A 74 -14.84 10.66 -3.89
C TYR A 74 -14.57 9.39 -4.69
N GLY A 75 -13.35 8.89 -4.60
CA GLY A 75 -12.95 7.60 -5.16
C GLY A 75 -12.78 6.58 -4.04
N LEU A 76 -13.47 5.44 -4.12
CA LEU A 76 -13.20 4.28 -3.29
C LEU A 76 -12.34 3.29 -4.05
N GLY A 77 -11.37 2.72 -3.34
CA GLY A 77 -10.46 1.72 -3.86
C GLY A 77 -9.97 0.80 -2.76
N GLY A 78 -9.22 -0.19 -3.16
CA GLY A 78 -8.60 -1.14 -2.26
C GLY A 78 -7.30 -1.65 -2.82
N GLY A 79 -6.53 -2.31 -1.98
CA GLY A 79 -5.33 -3.00 -2.43
C GLY A 79 -4.92 -4.09 -1.48
N VAL A 80 -4.01 -4.89 -1.98
CA VAL A 80 -3.41 -6.01 -1.26
C VAL A 80 -1.91 -5.82 -1.24
N PHE A 81 -1.31 -6.12 -0.12
CA PHE A 81 0.13 -6.12 0.08
C PHE A 81 0.53 -7.51 0.54
N TYR A 82 1.66 -7.98 0.03
CA TYR A 82 2.24 -9.24 0.36
C TYR A 82 3.69 -9.02 0.79
N ARG A 83 3.99 -9.40 2.02
CA ARG A 83 5.33 -9.35 2.59
C ARG A 83 6.08 -10.65 2.31
N TYR A 84 7.33 -10.55 1.89
CA TYR A 84 8.19 -11.70 1.64
C TYR A 84 9.65 -11.42 2.01
N GLY A 85 10.49 -12.45 1.92
CA GLY A 85 11.90 -12.39 2.30
C GLY A 85 12.14 -12.73 3.78
N PRO A 86 13.19 -12.18 4.42
CA PRO A 86 13.61 -12.54 5.78
C PRO A 86 12.55 -12.37 6.87
N TYR A 87 11.53 -11.55 6.61
CA TYR A 87 10.40 -11.31 7.52
C TYR A 87 9.10 -12.00 7.08
N ALA A 88 9.15 -12.94 6.15
CA ALA A 88 8.01 -13.77 5.81
C ALA A 88 7.61 -14.64 7.02
N LEU A 89 6.34 -14.60 7.39
CA LEU A 89 5.75 -15.48 8.40
C LEU A 89 5.43 -16.86 7.78
N PRO A 90 5.28 -17.92 8.60
CA PRO A 90 5.05 -19.28 8.11
C PRO A 90 3.80 -19.43 7.23
N THR A 91 2.77 -18.63 7.50
CA THR A 91 1.48 -18.73 6.79
C THR A 91 1.29 -17.56 5.83
N VAL A 92 0.86 -17.87 4.60
CA VAL A 92 0.58 -16.89 3.54
C VAL A 92 -0.39 -15.79 3.99
N SER A 93 -1.44 -16.15 4.73
CA SER A 93 -2.45 -15.20 5.23
C SER A 93 -1.88 -14.15 6.19
N GLN A 94 -0.84 -14.50 6.96
CA GLN A 94 -0.20 -13.56 7.88
C GLN A 94 0.77 -12.60 7.18
N ASN A 95 1.12 -12.90 5.93
CA ASN A 95 1.93 -12.04 5.07
C ASN A 95 1.07 -11.19 4.13
N LEU A 96 -0.25 -11.41 4.10
CA LEU A 96 -1.18 -10.67 3.27
C LEU A 96 -1.85 -9.58 4.11
N ALA A 97 -1.78 -8.34 3.63
CA ALA A 97 -2.43 -7.20 4.24
C ALA A 97 -3.40 -6.55 3.25
N TRP A 98 -4.59 -6.20 3.74
CA TRP A 98 -5.60 -5.49 2.96
C TRP A 98 -5.51 -4.00 3.27
N LYS A 99 -5.66 -3.16 2.25
CA LYS A 99 -5.66 -1.71 2.38
C LYS A 99 -6.93 -1.15 1.75
N LEU A 100 -7.69 -0.37 2.51
CA LEU A 100 -8.77 0.44 1.99
C LEU A 100 -8.20 1.81 1.59
N VAL A 101 -8.60 2.32 0.42
CA VAL A 101 -8.15 3.61 -0.08
C VAL A 101 -9.36 4.49 -0.37
N VAL A 102 -9.37 5.69 0.22
CA VAL A 102 -10.32 6.75 -0.10
C VAL A 102 -9.54 7.87 -0.76
N THR A 103 -9.97 8.24 -1.96
CA THR A 103 -9.39 9.32 -2.77
C THR A 103 -10.38 10.47 -2.79
N ILE A 104 -9.87 11.68 -2.57
CA ILE A 104 -10.63 12.91 -2.74
C ILE A 104 -9.89 13.70 -3.82
N GLY A 105 -10.53 13.91 -4.95
CA GLY A 105 -9.97 14.69 -6.06
C GLY A 105 -10.89 15.85 -6.42
N LEU A 106 -10.30 16.94 -6.88
CA LEU A 106 -11.03 17.98 -7.63
C LEU A 106 -11.31 17.47 -9.05
#